data_AF-A0A0M1JTY1-F1
#
_entry.id   AF-A0A0M1JTY1-F1
#
_cell.length_a   1.000
_cell.length_b   1.000
_cell.length_c   1.000
_cell.angle_alpha   90.00
_cell.angle_beta   90.00
_cell.angle_gamma   90.00
#
_symmetry.space_group_name_H-M   'P 1'
#
loop_
_entity.id
_entity.type
_entity.pdbx_description
1 polymer ?
#
loop_
_entity_poly.entity_id
_entity_poly.type
_entity_poly.pdbx_seq_one_letter_code
_entity_poly.pdbx_strand_id
1 'polypeptide(L)' 'MSNYTINLDKEIYQTLLEVSQSQGLTPENWIAAQLYHKQAEAEPLSEKIGDLIGAIDSQAEPHHQFNPTEAGGYGRKSKN' A
#
# COMPACT_ATOMS: atom_id res chain seq x y z
N MET A 1 29.93 -6.52 -12.51
CA MET A 1 29.29 -5.20 -12.39
C MET A 1 29.06 -4.66 -13.78
N SER A 2 27.80 -4.46 -14.16
CA SER A 2 27.41 -3.89 -15.45
C SER A 2 27.54 -2.37 -15.40
N ASN A 3 28.31 -1.78 -16.33
CA ASN A 3 28.44 -0.34 -16.47
C ASN A 3 27.39 0.17 -17.46
N TYR A 4 26.64 1.20 -17.05
CA TYR A 4 25.64 1.87 -17.89
C TYR A 4 26.02 3.34 -18.03
N THR A 5 26.06 3.82 -19.27
CA THR A 5 26.28 5.22 -19.58
C THR A 5 24.96 5.84 -20.02
N ILE A 6 24.61 6.97 -19.42
CA ILE A 6 23.38 7.70 -19.71
C ILE A 6 23.80 9.09 -20.18
N ASN A 7 23.37 9.48 -21.38
CA ASN A 7 23.50 10.85 -21.83
C ASN A 7 22.31 11.65 -21.32
N LEU A 8 22.60 12.72 -20.58
CA LEU A 8 21.63 13.66 -20.09
C LEU A 8 21.85 15.00 -20.76
N ASP A 9 20.76 15.70 -21.05
CA ASP A 9 20.83 17.10 -21.45
C ASP A 9 21.44 17.93 -20.32
N LYS A 10 22.13 19.00 -20.71
CA LYS A 10 22.88 19.85 -19.77
C LYS A 10 22.02 20.35 -18.61
N GLU A 11 20.79 20.77 -18.92
CA GLU A 11 19.84 21.30 -17.93
C GLU A 11 19.44 20.21 -16.93
N ILE A 12 19.15 19.00 -17.41
CA ILE A 12 18.79 17.85 -16.57
C ILE A 12 19.96 17.46 -15.67
N TYR A 13 21.17 17.42 -16.22
CA TYR A 13 22.37 17.13 -15.44
C TYR A 13 22.60 18.17 -14.34
N GLN A 14 22.38 19.45 -14.64
CA GLN A 14 22.54 20.52 -13.66
C GLN A 14 21.54 20.38 -12.50
N THR A 15 20.27 20.12 -12.81
CA THR A 15 19.25 19.86 -11.78
C THR A 15 19.60 18.63 -10.95
N LEU A 16 20.04 17.54 -11.57
CA LEU A 16 20.49 16.34 -10.86
C LEU A 16 21.66 16.64 -9.92
N LEU A 17 22.61 17.45 -10.37
CA LEU A 17 23.77 17.86 -9.58
C LEU A 17 23.32 18.64 -8.33
N GLU A 18 22.43 19.62 -8.49
CA GLU A 18 21.92 20.42 -7.37
C GLU A 18 21.16 19.56 -6.35
N VAL A 19 20.28 18.68 -6.82
CA VAL A 19 19.48 17.82 -5.93
C VAL A 19 20.38 16.83 -5.19
N SER A 20 21.32 16.18 -5.88
CA SER A 20 22.24 15.23 -5.25
C SER A 20 23.12 15.90 -4.20
N GLN A 21 23.66 17.09 -4.50
CA GLN A 21 24.45 17.88 -3.55
C GLN A 21 23.64 18.33 -2.33
N SER A 22 22.38 18.72 -2.51
CA SER A 22 21.50 19.11 -1.40
C SER A 22 21.28 17.98 -0.39
N GLN A 23 21.41 16.73 -0.86
CA GLN A 23 21.27 15.51 -0.07
C GLN A 23 22.63 14.92 0.37
N GLY A 24 23.75 15.58 0.05
CA GLY A 24 25.10 15.10 0.36
C GLY A 24 25.53 13.86 -0.44
N LEU A 25 24.92 13.62 -1.60
CA LEU A 25 25.17 12.46 -2.46
C LEU A 25 25.85 12.88 -3.78
N THR A 26 26.51 11.93 -4.43
CA THR A 26 26.89 12.08 -5.85
C THR A 26 25.69 11.82 -6.76
N PRO A 27 25.69 12.33 -8.00
CA PRO A 27 24.65 12.03 -8.98
C PRO A 27 24.41 10.53 -9.17
N GLU A 28 25.46 9.71 -9.22
CA GLU A 28 25.29 8.26 -9.41
C GLU A 28 24.62 7.62 -8.19
N ASN A 29 25.03 8.01 -6.98
CA ASN A 29 24.46 7.50 -5.74
C ASN A 29 23.00 7.94 -5.56
N TRP A 30 22.67 9.16 -5.99
CA TRP A 30 21.30 9.65 -5.98
C TRP A 30 20.41 8.83 -6.92
N ILE A 31 20.87 8.57 -8.15
CA ILE A 31 20.14 7.71 -9.10
C ILE A 31 19.96 6.31 -8.53
N ALA A 32 21.03 5.72 -7.96
CA ALA A 32 20.96 4.39 -7.36
C ALA A 32 19.91 4.33 -6.24
N ALA A 33 19.89 5.32 -5.34
CA ALA A 33 18.91 5.39 -4.26
C ALA A 33 17.47 5.40 -4.80
N GLN A 34 17.19 6.18 -5.85
CA GLN A 34 15.86 6.22 -6.46
C GLN A 34 15.45 4.88 -7.07
N LEU A 35 16.38 4.15 -7.69
CA LEU A 35 16.10 2.84 -8.29
C LEU A 35 15.78 1.78 -7.22
N TYR A 36 16.50 1.80 -6.09
CA TYR A 36 16.22 0.89 -4.97
C TYR A 36 14.85 1.13 -4.36
N HIS A 37 14.47 2.40 -4.13
CA HIS A 37 13.15 2.73 -3.59
C HIS A 37 12.02 2.30 -4.54
N LYS A 38 12.20 2.48 -5.85
CA LYS A 38 11.20 2.10 -6.85
C LYS A 38 11.01 0.58 -6.96
N GLN A 39 12.04 -0.22 -6.65
CA GLN A 39 11.93 -1.67 -6.61
C GLN A 39 11.19 -2.16 -5.36
N ALA A 40 11.35 -1.49 -4.22
CA ALA A 40 10.64 -1.83 -2.99
C ALA A 40 9.13 -1.59 -3.08
N GLU A 41 8.69 -0.57 -3.83
CA GLU A 41 7.26 -0.30 -4.07
C GLU A 41 6.63 -1.22 -5.14
N ALA A 42 7.46 -1.94 -5.89
CA ALA A 42 7.02 -2.87 -6.93
C ALA A 42 6.87 -4.31 -6.40
N GLU A 43 6.63 -4.50 -5.10
CA GLU A 43 6.08 -5.77 -4.62
C GLU A 43 4.78 -6.05 -5.39
N PRO A 44 4.70 -7.20 -6.10
CA PRO A 44 3.57 -7.46 -6.95
C PRO A 44 2.33 -7.60 -6.07
N LEU A 45 1.31 -6.75 -6.33
CA LEU A 45 0.02 -6.80 -5.65
C LEU A 45 -0.61 -8.20 -5.66
N SER A 46 -0.20 -9.08 -6.58
CA SER A 46 -0.59 -10.48 -6.60
C SER A 46 -0.21 -11.24 -5.32
N GLU A 47 0.91 -10.92 -4.67
CA GLU A 47 1.30 -11.54 -3.40
C GLU A 47 0.40 -11.05 -2.25
N LYS A 48 0.07 -9.75 -2.21
CA LYS A 48 -0.89 -9.21 -1.22
C LYS A 48 -2.34 -9.67 -1.44
N ILE A 49 -2.76 -9.85 -2.69
CA ILE A 49 -4.12 -10.33 -2.99
C ILE A 49 -4.24 -11.82 -2.64
N GLY A 50 -3.20 -12.63 -2.83
CA GLY A 50 -3.18 -14.03 -2.39
C GLY A 50 -3.45 -14.21 -0.90
N ASP A 51 -2.85 -13.36 -0.05
CA ASP A 51 -3.05 -13.36 1.40
C ASP A 51 -4.47 -12.91 1.81
N LEU A 52 -5.10 -12.03 1.03
CA LEU A 52 -6.48 -11.58 1.26
C LEU A 52 -7.52 -12.63 0.85
N ILE A 53 -7.21 -13.46 -0.15
CA ILE A 53 -8.12 -14.49 -0.70
C ILE A 53 -8.29 -15.70 0.26
N GLY A 54 -7.47 -15.83 1.31
CA GLY A 54 -7.62 -16.85 2.36
C GLY A 54 -8.11 -16.34 3.72
N ALA A 55 -8.11 -15.02 3.95
CA ALA A 55 -8.42 -14.43 5.26
C ALA A 55 -9.91 -14.08 5.46
N ILE A 56 -10.71 -14.12 4.39
CA ILE A 56 -12.17 -13.92 4.48
C ILE A 56 -12.82 -15.30 4.60
N ASP A 57 -12.91 -15.79 5.83
CA ASP A 57 -13.76 -16.93 6.14
C ASP A 57 -15.22 -16.50 5.93
N SER A 58 -15.75 -16.78 4.74
CA SER A 58 -17.14 -16.46 4.36
C SER A 58 -18.17 -17.30 5.10
N GLN A 59 -17.75 -18.21 6.00
CA GLN A 59 -18.66 -19.04 6.81
C GLN A 59 -18.96 -18.44 8.18
N ALA A 60 -18.23 -17.42 8.62
CA ALA A 60 -18.60 -16.67 9.81
C ALA A 60 -19.39 -15.42 9.38
N GLU A 61 -20.72 -15.54 9.31
CA GLU A 61 -21.55 -14.34 9.48
C GLU A 61 -21.07 -13.67 10.77
N PRO A 62 -20.67 -12.38 10.76
CA PRO A 62 -20.46 -11.68 12.01
C PRO A 62 -21.79 -11.79 12.74
N HIS A 63 -21.78 -12.48 13.89
CA HIS A 63 -22.93 -12.58 14.75
C HIS A 63 -23.31 -11.15 15.12
N HIS A 64 -24.20 -10.55 14.33
CA HIS A 64 -24.86 -9.32 14.67
C HIS A 64 -25.68 -9.68 15.89
N GLN A 65 -25.11 -9.45 17.08
CA GLN A 65 -25.89 -9.31 18.29
C GLN A 65 -26.77 -8.09 18.05
N PHE A 66 -27.92 -8.35 17.46
CA PHE A 66 -29.04 -7.45 17.48
C PHE A 66 -29.37 -7.28 18.96
N ASN A 67 -28.84 -6.24 19.60
CA ASN A 67 -29.36 -5.77 20.86
C ASN A 67 -30.68 -5.08 20.53
N PRO A 68 -31.84 -5.67 20.83
CA PRO A 68 -33.08 -4.93 20.72
C PRO A 68 -33.01 -3.83 21.78
N THR A 69 -32.80 -2.59 21.32
CA THR A 69 -33.10 -1.40 22.09
C THR A 69 -34.47 -1.57 22.73
N GLU A 70 -34.56 -1.38 24.04
CA GLU A 70 -35.79 -1.43 24.81
C GLU A 70 -36.75 -0.33 24.33
N ALA A 71 -37.53 -0.64 23.30
CA ALA A 71 -38.56 0.22 22.75
C ALA A 71 -39.91 -0.50 22.85
N GLY A 72 -40.59 -0.25 23.97
CA GLY A 72 -42.04 -0.11 24.06
C GLY A 72 -42.92 -1.25 23.53
N GLY A 73 -43.54 -1.96 24.46
CA GLY A 73 -44.99 -2.07 24.43
C GLY A 73 -45.62 -3.26 23.71
N TYR A 74 -46.44 -3.96 24.50
CA TYR A 74 -47.61 -4.75 24.12
C TYR A 74 -47.40 -6.19 23.62
N GLY A 75 -47.81 -7.11 24.49
CA GLY A 75 -48.84 -8.07 24.07
C GLY A 75 -48.46 -9.54 24.18
N ARG A 76 -48.73 -10.13 25.35
CA ARG A 76 -48.99 -11.57 25.45
C ARG A 76 -50.21 -11.92 24.60
N LYS A 77 -50.11 -12.98 23.78
CA LYS A 77 -50.95 -14.20 23.80
C LYS A 77 -50.85 -14.91 22.44
N SER A 78 -50.20 -16.08 22.44
CA SER A 78 -50.37 -17.08 21.39
C SER A 78 -51.37 -18.13 21.85
N LYS A 79 -52.23 -18.51 20.90
CA LYS A 79 -52.89 -19.79 20.66
C LYS A 79 -54.25 -20.12 21.30
N ASN A 80 -55.10 -20.52 20.34
CA ASN A 80 -56.30 -21.36 20.33
C ASN A 80 -57.62 -20.77 20.82
#